data_AF-A0A1F8DYY9-F1
#
_entry.id   AF-A0A1F8DYY9-F1
#
_cell.length_a   1.000
_cell.length_b   1.000
_cell.length_c   1.000
_cell.angle_alpha   90.00
_cell.angle_beta   90.00
_cell.angle_gamma   90.00
#
_symmetry.space_group_name_H-M   'P 1'
#
loop_
_entity.id
_entity.type
_entity.pdbx_description
1 polymer ?
#
loop_
_entity_poly.entity_id
_entity_poly.type
_entity_poly.pdbx_seq_one_letter_code
_entity_poly.pdbx_strand_id
1 'polypeptide(L)'
;MLTPEQICIMGEKTDIPIDLIVSALGLLPPPHIQPISTFEEALQKYRCVPHGSQEEVDLILIWLALCTTAKQARIVFHYTPNKSVIQTEALRRWRKLSAAEIERASDLAEACEAQTNAPLKSPESLAAMRKRLSYCATLAEMLEAYKSVPYGSKEKAEAIRYIAILFTS
;
A
#
# COMPACT_ATOMS: atom_id res chain seq x y z
N MET A 1 25.49 -11.03 -40.70
CA MET A 1 25.44 -10.02 -39.63
C MET A 1 25.31 -8.66 -40.29
N LEU A 2 24.45 -7.78 -39.79
CA LEU A 2 24.36 -6.41 -40.30
C LEU A 2 25.57 -5.61 -39.83
N THR A 3 26.14 -4.78 -40.72
CA THR A 3 27.22 -3.86 -40.34
C THR A 3 26.65 -2.63 -39.63
N PRO A 4 27.44 -1.92 -38.80
CA PRO A 4 27.00 -0.68 -38.16
C PRO A 4 26.49 0.37 -39.16
N GLU A 5 27.09 0.42 -40.36
CA GLU A 5 26.67 1.29 -41.46
C GLU A 5 25.28 0.91 -41.99
N GLN A 6 24.98 -0.39 -42.12
CA GLN A 6 23.66 -0.88 -42.54
C GLN A 6 22.57 -0.51 -41.52
N ILE A 7 22.89 -0.54 -40.22
CA ILE A 7 21.96 -0.17 -39.14
C ILE A 7 21.67 1.34 -39.16
N CYS A 8 22.69 2.18 -39.39
CA CYS A 8 22.49 3.64 -39.51
C CYS A 8 21.61 3.99 -40.72
N ILE A 9 21.87 3.36 -41.88
CA ILE A 9 21.06 3.54 -43.09
C ILE A 9 19.60 3.13 -42.85
N MET A 10 19.35 2.09 -42.06
CA MET A 10 18.00 1.69 -41.69
C MET A 10 17.30 2.74 -40.83
N GLY A 11 17.99 3.32 -39.84
CA GLY A 11 17.45 4.41 -39.03
C GLY A 11 17.07 5.63 -39.87
N GLU A 12 17.96 6.06 -40.76
CA GLU A 12 17.73 7.19 -41.67
C GLU A 12 16.58 6.97 -42.65
N LYS A 13 16.39 5.73 -43.14
CA LYS A 13 15.33 5.43 -44.12
C LYS A 13 13.96 5.17 -43.52
N THR A 14 13.91 4.75 -42.27
CA THR A 14 12.65 4.35 -41.61
C THR A 14 12.16 5.40 -40.62
N ASP A 15 12.98 6.41 -40.31
CA ASP A 15 12.74 7.38 -39.24
C ASP A 15 12.54 6.71 -37.86
N ILE A 16 12.95 5.44 -37.74
CA ILE A 16 12.92 4.69 -36.49
C ILE A 16 14.23 4.98 -35.75
N PRO A 17 14.16 5.43 -34.49
CA PRO A 17 15.34 5.63 -33.65
C PRO A 17 16.25 4.38 -33.62
N ILE A 18 17.56 4.60 -33.81
CA ILE A 18 18.56 3.53 -33.94
C ILE A 18 18.57 2.60 -32.72
N ASP A 19 18.31 3.12 -31.52
CA ASP A 19 18.20 2.34 -30.27
C ASP A 19 17.09 1.28 -30.32
N LEU A 20 15.94 1.60 -30.92
CA LEU A 20 14.84 0.65 -31.12
C LEU A 20 15.21 -0.44 -32.13
N ILE A 21 15.91 -0.10 -33.21
CA ILE A 21 16.39 -1.05 -34.22
C ILE A 21 17.40 -2.02 -33.59
N VAL A 22 18.38 -1.48 -32.87
CA VAL A 22 19.43 -2.27 -32.22
C VAL A 22 18.85 -3.16 -31.11
N SER A 23 17.82 -2.69 -30.38
CA SER A 23 17.09 -3.48 -29.38
C SER A 23 16.28 -4.61 -30.03
N ALA A 24 15.57 -4.35 -31.13
CA ALA A 24 14.78 -5.35 -31.84
C ALA A 24 15.66 -6.44 -32.51
N LEU A 25 16.88 -6.08 -32.91
CA LEU A 25 17.88 -6.99 -33.47
C LEU A 25 18.64 -7.80 -32.40
N GLY A 26 18.37 -7.58 -31.10
CA GLY A 26 19.08 -8.26 -30.01
C GLY A 26 20.57 -7.92 -29.94
N LEU A 27 20.97 -6.77 -30.51
CA LEU A 27 22.35 -6.30 -30.57
C LEU A 27 22.73 -5.41 -29.38
N LEU A 28 21.73 -4.90 -28.67
CA LEU A 28 21.91 -4.37 -27.33
C LEU A 28 21.82 -5.53 -26.34
N PRO A 29 22.67 -5.57 -25.29
CA PRO A 29 22.37 -6.40 -24.14
C PRO A 29 20.93 -6.08 -23.71
N PRO A 30 20.14 -7.09 -23.30
CA PRO A 30 18.79 -6.84 -22.81
C PRO A 30 18.88 -5.70 -21.81
N PRO A 31 17.97 -4.71 -21.86
CA PRO A 31 17.99 -3.59 -20.94
C PRO A 31 18.19 -4.16 -19.55
N HIS A 32 19.16 -3.64 -18.79
CA HIS A 32 19.36 -4.04 -17.40
C HIS A 32 18.07 -3.70 -16.66
N ILE A 33 17.13 -4.66 -16.59
CA ILE A 33 15.96 -4.56 -15.75
C ILE A 33 16.53 -4.70 -14.36
N GLN A 34 16.92 -3.57 -13.76
CA GLN A 34 17.32 -3.58 -12.37
C GLN A 34 16.15 -4.18 -11.59
N PRO A 35 16.41 -5.22 -10.77
CA PRO A 35 15.37 -5.80 -9.95
C PRO A 35 14.81 -4.68 -9.05
N ILE A 36 13.48 -4.57 -9.03
CA ILE A 36 12.79 -3.55 -8.24
C ILE A 36 13.11 -3.82 -6.78
N SER A 37 13.73 -2.86 -6.13
CA SER A 37 14.30 -3.02 -4.79
C SER A 37 13.60 -2.15 -3.74
N THR A 38 12.87 -1.13 -4.18
CA THR A 38 12.16 -0.20 -3.29
C THR A 38 10.66 -0.11 -3.59
N PHE A 39 9.88 0.25 -2.58
CA PHE A 39 8.44 0.42 -2.70
C PHE A 39 8.09 1.52 -3.72
N GLU A 40 8.88 2.59 -3.76
CA GLU A 40 8.71 3.73 -4.66
C GLU A 40 9.03 3.37 -6.11
N GLU A 41 10.08 2.58 -6.36
CA GLU A 41 10.39 2.04 -7.69
C GLU A 41 9.23 1.20 -8.23
N ALA A 42 8.65 0.34 -7.39
CA ALA A 42 7.53 -0.50 -7.77
C ALA A 42 6.31 0.34 -8.19
N LEU A 43 5.99 1.40 -7.44
CA LEU A 43 4.92 2.35 -7.78
C LEU A 43 5.17 3.05 -9.12
N GLN A 44 6.40 3.53 -9.35
CA GLN A 44 6.74 4.22 -10.59
C GLN A 44 6.61 3.28 -11.79
N LYS A 45 7.09 2.04 -11.65
CA LYS A 45 6.95 1.05 -12.71
C LYS A 45 5.50 0.69 -12.97
N TYR A 46 4.68 0.57 -11.91
CA TYR A 46 3.27 0.18 -12.01
C TYR A 46 2.48 1.11 -12.93
N ARG A 47 2.79 2.41 -12.92
CA ARG A 47 2.14 3.42 -13.78
C ARG A 47 2.32 3.16 -15.28
N CYS A 48 3.31 2.36 -15.66
CA CYS A 48 3.64 2.07 -17.04
C CYS A 48 3.23 0.66 -17.47
N VAL A 49 2.73 -0.18 -16.55
CA VAL A 49 2.37 -1.57 -16.86
C VAL A 49 0.95 -1.64 -17.42
N PRO A 50 0.70 -2.40 -18.51
CA PRO A 50 -0.65 -2.57 -19.04
C PRO A 50 -1.59 -3.25 -18.03
N HIS A 51 -2.74 -2.64 -17.75
CA HIS A 51 -3.74 -3.21 -16.84
C HIS A 51 -4.30 -4.53 -17.37
N GLY A 52 -4.48 -5.51 -16.47
CA GLY A 52 -4.94 -6.86 -16.78
C GLY A 52 -3.85 -7.79 -17.33
N SER A 53 -2.62 -7.31 -17.50
CA SER A 53 -1.48 -8.13 -17.94
C SER A 53 -0.93 -9.00 -16.81
N GLN A 54 -0.21 -10.07 -17.17
CA GLN A 54 0.53 -10.87 -16.20
C GLN A 54 1.65 -10.04 -15.53
N GLU A 55 2.24 -9.10 -16.27
CA GLU A 55 3.25 -8.18 -15.73
C GLU A 55 2.69 -7.31 -14.60
N GLU A 56 1.42 -6.90 -14.69
CA GLU A 56 0.74 -6.15 -13.62
C GLU A 56 0.66 -7.00 -12.35
N VAL A 57 0.26 -8.26 -12.52
CA VAL A 57 0.14 -9.23 -11.43
C VAL A 57 1.48 -9.44 -10.73
N ASP A 58 2.52 -9.73 -11.50
CA ASP A 58 3.86 -10.03 -10.97
C ASP A 58 4.45 -8.80 -10.26
N LEU A 59 4.25 -7.61 -10.82
CA LEU A 59 4.69 -6.38 -10.21
C LEU A 59 3.97 -6.09 -8.89
N ILE A 60 2.65 -6.30 -8.81
CA ILE A 60 1.90 -6.11 -7.56
C ILE A 60 2.42 -7.07 -6.48
N LEU A 61 2.74 -8.32 -6.82
CA LEU A 61 3.31 -9.28 -5.87
C LEU A 61 4.67 -8.82 -5.33
N ILE A 62 5.55 -8.31 -6.20
CA ILE A 62 6.83 -7.71 -5.79
C ILE A 62 6.58 -6.50 -4.88
N TRP A 63 5.65 -5.62 -5.28
CA TRP A 63 5.32 -4.42 -4.52
C TRP A 63 4.76 -4.74 -3.12
N LEU A 64 3.93 -5.78 -3.01
CA LEU A 64 3.43 -6.31 -1.73
C LEU A 64 4.55 -6.86 -0.85
N ALA A 65 5.54 -7.54 -1.43
CA ALA A 65 6.68 -8.06 -0.69
C ALA A 65 7.54 -6.94 -0.08
N LEU A 66 7.63 -5.80 -0.76
CA LEU A 66 8.34 -4.59 -0.32
C LEU A 66 7.60 -3.80 0.76
N CYS A 67 6.33 -4.12 1.05
CA CYS A 67 5.56 -3.44 2.09
C CYS A 67 6.10 -3.75 3.49
N THR A 68 6.49 -2.70 4.20
CA THR A 68 6.94 -2.72 5.60
C THR A 68 5.95 -2.08 6.57
N THR A 69 4.99 -1.28 6.07
CA THR A 69 3.96 -0.59 6.88
C THR A 69 2.54 -0.92 6.42
N ALA A 70 1.55 -0.77 7.31
CA ALA A 70 0.16 -1.00 6.93
C ALA A 70 -0.31 0.01 5.87
N LYS A 71 0.18 1.25 5.94
CA LYS A 71 -0.05 2.29 4.93
C LYS A 71 0.40 1.88 3.53
N GLN A 72 1.60 1.31 3.40
CA GLN A 72 2.11 0.80 2.13
C GLN A 72 1.23 -0.32 1.58
N ALA A 73 0.89 -1.31 2.41
CA ALA A 73 0.03 -2.41 1.99
C ALA A 73 -1.39 -1.96 1.61
N ARG A 74 -1.94 -0.96 2.31
CA ARG A 74 -3.20 -0.31 1.96
C ARG A 74 -3.15 0.32 0.57
N ILE A 75 -2.07 1.03 0.26
CA ILE A 75 -1.86 1.63 -1.06
C ILE A 75 -1.90 0.53 -2.12
N VAL A 76 -1.09 -0.52 -1.97
CA VAL A 76 -1.04 -1.61 -2.96
C VAL A 76 -2.39 -2.30 -3.13
N PHE A 77 -3.12 -2.55 -2.03
CA PHE A 77 -4.48 -3.10 -2.08
C PHE A 77 -5.43 -2.25 -2.96
N HIS A 78 -5.35 -0.93 -2.88
CA HIS A 78 -6.18 -0.03 -3.69
C HIS A 78 -5.79 0.03 -5.17
N TYR A 79 -4.53 -0.27 -5.50
CA TYR A 79 -4.08 -0.40 -6.89
C TYR A 79 -4.32 -1.79 -7.47
N THR A 80 -4.56 -2.79 -6.62
CA THR A 80 -4.75 -4.17 -7.10
C THR A 80 -6.11 -4.33 -7.78
N PRO A 81 -6.20 -5.06 -8.91
CA PRO A 81 -7.46 -5.32 -9.60
C PRO A 81 -8.53 -5.90 -8.67
N ASN A 82 -9.73 -5.32 -8.71
CA ASN A 82 -10.84 -5.69 -7.83
C ASN A 82 -11.27 -7.15 -8.03
N LYS A 83 -11.62 -7.82 -6.92
CA LYS A 83 -12.06 -9.23 -6.88
C LYS A 83 -11.04 -10.22 -7.45
N SER A 84 -9.77 -9.84 -7.53
CA SER A 84 -8.68 -10.74 -7.93
C SER A 84 -8.14 -11.55 -6.73
N VAL A 85 -7.49 -12.67 -7.03
CA VAL A 85 -6.74 -13.45 -6.03
C VAL A 85 -5.67 -12.59 -5.36
N ILE A 86 -5.00 -11.73 -6.14
CA ILE A 86 -3.93 -10.85 -5.66
C ILE A 86 -4.49 -9.81 -4.69
N GLN A 87 -5.72 -9.31 -4.91
CA GLN A 87 -6.34 -8.37 -3.97
C GLN A 87 -6.60 -9.03 -2.61
N THR A 88 -6.91 -10.33 -2.61
CA THR A 88 -7.04 -11.11 -1.36
C THR A 88 -5.69 -11.21 -0.64
N GLU A 89 -4.60 -11.42 -1.39
CA GLU A 89 -3.24 -11.41 -0.82
C GLU A 89 -2.86 -10.04 -0.26
N ALA A 90 -3.13 -8.97 -1.02
CA ALA A 90 -2.91 -7.60 -0.58
C ALA A 90 -3.65 -7.29 0.72
N LEU A 91 -4.92 -7.71 0.83
CA LEU A 91 -5.70 -7.57 2.05
C LEU A 91 -5.10 -8.35 3.22
N ARG A 92 -4.63 -9.59 2.97
CA ARG A 92 -3.98 -10.40 4.02
C ARG A 92 -2.72 -9.71 4.54
N ARG A 93 -1.87 -9.22 3.62
CA ARG A 93 -0.64 -8.49 3.98
C ARG A 93 -0.98 -7.21 4.75
N TRP A 94 -1.98 -6.46 4.29
CA TRP A 94 -2.46 -5.25 4.95
C TRP A 94 -2.95 -5.53 6.38
N ARG A 95 -3.80 -6.55 6.58
CA ARG A 95 -4.26 -6.97 7.91
C ARG A 95 -3.11 -7.33 8.84
N LYS A 96 -2.14 -8.12 8.36
CA LYS A 96 -0.97 -8.52 9.15
C LYS A 96 -0.15 -7.31 9.62
N LEU A 97 0.15 -6.38 8.72
CA LEU A 97 0.92 -5.18 9.05
C LEU A 97 0.11 -4.24 9.95
N SER A 98 -1.19 -4.10 9.71
CA SER A 98 -2.08 -3.29 10.55
C SER A 98 -2.14 -3.82 11.98
N ALA A 99 -2.27 -5.13 12.18
CA ALA A 99 -2.26 -5.73 13.51
C ALA A 99 -0.94 -5.45 14.26
N ALA A 100 0.20 -5.61 13.60
CA ALA A 100 1.51 -5.31 14.19
C ALA A 100 1.68 -3.81 14.52
N GLU A 101 1.16 -2.91 13.68
CA GLU A 101 1.19 -1.47 13.91
C GLU A 101 0.34 -1.06 15.11
N ILE A 102 -0.87 -1.64 15.25
CA ILE A 102 -1.76 -1.43 16.40
C ILE A 102 -1.12 -1.93 17.70
N GLU A 103 -0.46 -3.09 17.65
CA GLU A 103 0.23 -3.66 18.81
C GLU A 103 1.37 -2.76 19.27
N ARG A 104 2.21 -2.32 18.33
CA ARG A 104 3.38 -1.48 18.56
C ARG A 104 3.05 -0.06 19.02
N ALA A 105 1.88 0.48 18.62
CA ALA A 105 1.48 1.82 19.00
C ALA A 105 1.58 2.02 20.52
N SER A 106 2.32 3.05 20.91
CA SER A 106 2.78 3.32 22.27
C SER A 106 2.24 4.64 22.84
N ASP A 107 1.63 5.47 21.99
CA ASP A 107 0.97 6.71 22.37
C ASP A 107 -0.30 6.99 21.54
N LEU A 108 -0.96 8.12 21.82
CA LEU A 108 -2.20 8.52 21.14
C LEU A 108 -1.98 8.80 19.65
N ALA A 109 -0.86 9.39 19.26
CA ALA A 109 -0.58 9.75 17.86
C ALA A 109 -0.37 8.49 17.02
N GLU A 110 0.46 7.55 17.51
CA GLU A 110 0.67 6.25 16.89
C GLU A 110 -0.62 5.43 16.82
N ALA A 111 -1.46 5.47 17.87
CA ALA A 111 -2.75 4.79 17.85
C ALA A 111 -3.74 5.41 16.84
N CYS A 112 -3.72 6.72 16.65
CA CYS A 112 -4.51 7.40 15.61
C CYS A 112 -4.02 7.02 14.20
N GLU A 113 -2.71 6.95 14.00
CA GLU A 113 -2.13 6.51 12.73
C GLU A 113 -2.50 5.05 12.45
N ALA A 114 -2.33 4.16 13.43
CA ALA A 114 -2.70 2.75 13.31
C ALA A 114 -4.19 2.57 12.99
N GLN A 115 -5.08 3.38 13.59
CA GLN A 115 -6.51 3.39 13.25
C GLN A 115 -6.77 3.84 11.82
N THR A 116 -6.09 4.90 11.37
CA THR A 116 -6.21 5.42 9.99
C THR A 116 -5.74 4.40 8.97
N ASN A 117 -4.68 3.65 9.31
CA ASN A 117 -4.08 2.65 8.45
C ASN A 117 -4.79 1.30 8.51
N ALA A 118 -5.76 1.07 9.42
CA ALA A 118 -6.44 -0.22 9.52
C ALA A 118 -7.50 -0.44 8.41
N PRO A 119 -7.69 -1.69 7.93
CA PRO A 119 -8.77 -2.01 7.00
C PRO A 119 -10.14 -1.69 7.58
N LEU A 120 -10.95 -0.90 6.87
CA LEU A 120 -12.28 -0.51 7.35
C LEU A 120 -13.19 -1.72 7.56
N LYS A 121 -14.07 -1.64 8.57
CA LYS A 121 -15.04 -2.69 8.92
C LYS A 121 -14.39 -4.06 9.15
N SER A 122 -13.15 -4.07 9.65
CA SER A 122 -12.41 -5.28 9.98
C SER A 122 -12.16 -5.41 11.49
N PRO A 123 -11.77 -6.59 11.98
CA PRO A 123 -11.32 -6.77 13.36
C PRO A 123 -10.17 -5.83 13.75
N GLU A 124 -9.24 -5.57 12.83
CA GLU A 124 -8.11 -4.67 13.03
C GLU A 124 -8.58 -3.22 13.22
N SER A 125 -9.58 -2.75 12.46
CA SER A 125 -10.14 -1.41 12.66
C SER A 125 -10.79 -1.24 14.04
N LEU A 126 -11.51 -2.24 14.53
CA LEU A 126 -12.05 -2.24 15.89
C LEU A 126 -10.93 -2.29 16.95
N ALA A 127 -9.90 -3.12 16.74
CA ALA A 127 -8.75 -3.18 17.64
C ALA A 127 -8.01 -1.85 17.72
N ALA A 128 -7.82 -1.17 16.59
CA ALA A 128 -7.19 0.14 16.55
C ALA A 128 -8.02 1.21 17.26
N MET A 129 -9.35 1.19 17.12
CA MET A 129 -10.24 2.08 17.87
C MET A 129 -10.10 1.87 19.38
N ARG A 130 -10.06 0.61 19.85
CA ARG A 130 -9.83 0.30 21.27
C ARG A 130 -8.48 0.81 21.75
N LYS A 131 -7.41 0.59 20.96
CA LYS A 131 -6.07 1.06 21.28
C LYS A 131 -6.04 2.59 21.40
N ARG A 132 -6.64 3.32 20.46
CA ARG A 132 -6.75 4.80 20.53
C ARG A 132 -7.49 5.26 21.78
N LEU A 133 -8.64 4.66 22.10
CA LEU A 133 -9.40 5.00 23.30
C LEU A 133 -8.56 4.84 24.57
N SER A 134 -7.70 3.82 24.64
CA SER A 134 -6.84 3.59 25.82
C SER A 134 -5.75 4.65 26.04
N TYR A 135 -5.40 5.44 25.02
CA TYR A 135 -4.41 6.52 25.10
C TYR A 135 -5.04 7.91 25.23
N CYS A 136 -6.36 8.03 25.14
CA CYS A 136 -7.04 9.32 25.32
C CYS A 136 -6.95 9.72 26.80
N ALA A 137 -6.33 10.86 27.08
CA ALA A 137 -6.14 11.36 28.45
C ALA A 137 -7.12 12.51 28.76
N THR A 138 -7.61 13.20 27.74
CA THR A 138 -8.53 14.34 27.89
C THR A 138 -9.93 14.00 27.39
N LEU A 139 -10.92 14.74 27.91
CA LEU A 139 -12.30 14.65 27.43
C LEU A 139 -12.39 14.96 25.92
N ALA A 140 -11.61 15.93 25.43
CA ALA A 140 -11.60 16.30 24.02
C ALA A 140 -11.12 15.15 23.12
N GLU A 141 -9.99 14.51 23.47
CA GLU A 141 -9.46 13.35 22.74
C GLU A 141 -10.44 12.18 22.76
N MET A 142 -11.05 11.91 23.91
CA MET A 142 -12.01 10.83 24.08
C MET A 142 -13.27 11.05 23.25
N LEU A 143 -13.81 12.27 23.21
CA LEU A 143 -14.97 12.63 22.39
C LEU A 143 -14.67 12.48 20.90
N GLU A 144 -13.48 12.88 20.45
CA GLU A 144 -13.05 12.69 19.06
C GLU A 144 -12.89 11.21 18.71
N ALA A 145 -12.28 10.41 19.59
CA ALA A 145 -12.14 8.97 19.39
C ALA A 145 -13.53 8.29 19.35
N TYR A 146 -14.43 8.65 20.26
CA TYR A 146 -15.80 8.13 20.37
C TYR A 146 -16.62 8.29 19.07
N LYS A 147 -16.49 9.43 18.38
CA LYS A 147 -17.21 9.69 17.12
C LYS A 147 -16.92 8.64 16.06
N SER A 148 -15.70 8.10 16.05
CA SER A 148 -15.24 7.11 15.07
C SER A 148 -15.68 5.67 15.39
N VAL A 149 -16.16 5.40 16.61
CA VAL A 149 -16.56 4.04 17.03
C VAL A 149 -17.95 3.70 16.49
N PRO A 150 -18.20 2.48 15.98
CA PRO A 150 -19.51 2.06 15.48
C PRO A 150 -20.62 2.16 16.54
N TYR A 151 -21.81 2.59 16.12
CA TYR A 151 -22.97 2.65 17.01
C TYR A 151 -23.38 1.27 17.52
N GLY A 152 -23.78 1.20 18.79
CA GLY A 152 -24.21 -0.05 19.44
C GLY A 152 -23.08 -1.05 19.74
N SER A 153 -21.82 -0.70 19.46
CA SER A 153 -20.69 -1.58 19.75
C SER A 153 -20.31 -1.55 21.24
N LYS A 154 -19.69 -2.63 21.73
CA LYS A 154 -19.17 -2.72 23.10
C LYS A 154 -18.15 -1.61 23.38
N GLU A 155 -17.30 -1.30 22.40
CA GLU A 155 -16.28 -0.26 22.46
C GLU A 155 -16.91 1.12 22.65
N LYS A 156 -18.07 1.37 22.01
CA LYS A 156 -18.76 2.64 22.15
C LYS A 156 -19.36 2.79 23.53
N ALA A 157 -19.90 1.71 24.10
CA ALA A 157 -20.35 1.69 25.50
C ALA A 157 -19.19 1.89 26.48
N GLU A 158 -18.01 1.31 26.20
CA GLU A 158 -16.79 1.53 26.98
C GLU A 158 -16.33 2.99 26.91
N ALA A 159 -16.28 3.57 25.71
CA ALA A 159 -15.94 4.98 25.53
C ALA A 159 -16.89 5.91 26.30
N ILE A 160 -18.21 5.64 26.31
CA ILE A 160 -19.18 6.42 27.11
C ILE A 160 -18.85 6.37 28.60
N ARG A 161 -18.48 5.19 29.13
CA ARG A 161 -18.09 5.05 30.54
C ARG A 161 -16.85 5.87 30.86
N TYR A 162 -15.83 5.83 29.99
CA TYR A 162 -14.63 6.66 30.18
C TYR A 162 -14.91 8.16 30.08
N ILE A 163 -15.76 8.59 29.13
CA ILE A 163 -16.21 9.99 29.03
C ILE A 163 -16.86 10.43 30.34
N ALA A 164 -17.73 9.61 30.92
CA ALA A 164 -18.39 9.93 32.18
C ALA A 164 -17.38 10.11 33.33
N ILE A 165 -16.38 9.23 33.43
CA ILE A 165 -15.32 9.34 34.44
C ILE A 165 -14.57 10.67 34.27
N LEU A 166 -14.06 10.95 33.06
CA LEU A 166 -13.30 12.16 32.73
C LEU A 166 -14.10 13.46 32.93
N PHE A 167 -15.43 13.40 32.84
CA PHE A 167 -16.31 14.54 33.10
C PHE A 167 -16.51 14.82 34.59
N THR A 168 -16.32 13.80 35.43
CA THR A 168 -16.55 13.88 36.89
C THR A 168 -15.26 13.97 37.71
N SER A 169 -14.08 13.92 37.06
CA SER A 169 -12.76 14.07 37.70
C SER A 169 -12.27 15.51 37.62
#